data_AF-A0A949YGE8-F1
#
_entry.id   AF-A0A949YGE8-F1
#
_cell.length_a   1.000
_cell.length_b   1.000
_cell.length_c   1.000
_cell.angle_alpha   90.00
_cell.angle_beta   90.00
_cell.angle_gamma   90.00
#
_symmetry.space_group_name_H-M   'P 1'
#
loop_
_entity.id
_entity.type
_entity.pdbx_description
1 polymer ?
#
loop_
_entity_poly.entity_id
_entity_poly.type
_entity_poly.pdbx_seq_one_letter_code
_entity_poly.pdbx_strand_id
1 'polypeptide(L)'
;MYGHGVNCSHPYCSDSATYKVAARWSHGRFAELKTYGFACSDHLEEVFQEAENRRPDYTLRPGEVIEEVAIYRFEPGKRDRQLQRVWGLEENYRT
;
A
#
# COMPACT_ATOMS: atom_id res chain seq x y z
N MET A 1 -5.29 -8.99 24.69
CA MET A 1 -4.43 -8.16 23.82
C MET A 1 -5.31 -7.70 22.67
N TYR A 2 -5.85 -6.47 22.74
CA TYR A 2 -6.64 -5.92 21.65
C TYR A 2 -5.68 -5.49 20.54
N GLY A 3 -5.38 -6.39 19.62
CA GLY A 3 -4.77 -5.99 18.37
C GLY A 3 -5.80 -5.14 17.63
N HIS A 4 -5.68 -3.81 17.71
CA HIS A 4 -6.46 -2.93 16.87
C HIS A 4 -6.08 -3.26 15.42
N GLY A 5 -6.94 -4.00 14.74
CA GLY A 5 -6.80 -4.26 13.31
C GLY A 5 -6.81 -2.92 12.57
N VAL A 6 -6.03 -2.83 11.49
CA VAL A 6 -6.08 -1.67 10.61
C VAL A 6 -7.33 -1.83 9.74
N ASN A 7 -8.20 -0.82 9.75
CA ASN A 7 -9.40 -0.83 8.91
C ASN A 7 -9.06 -0.45 7.46
N CYS A 8 -9.97 -0.77 6.56
CA CYS A 8 -9.92 -0.28 5.19
C CYS A 8 -9.89 1.27 5.17
N SER A 9 -9.11 1.84 4.26
CA SER A 9 -8.98 3.28 4.04
C SER A 9 -10.12 3.87 3.23
N HIS A 10 -11.00 3.05 2.65
CA HIS A 10 -12.18 3.52 1.95
C HIS A 10 -13.12 4.23 2.95
N PRO A 11 -13.59 5.46 2.66
CA PRO A 11 -14.23 6.34 3.64
C PRO A 11 -15.53 5.80 4.25
N TYR A 12 -16.18 4.86 3.57
CA TYR A 12 -17.43 4.24 4.01
C TYR A 12 -17.27 2.78 4.45
N CYS A 13 -16.03 2.28 4.56
CA CYS A 13 -15.75 0.91 4.97
C CYS A 13 -15.12 0.89 6.37
N SER A 14 -15.58 -0.03 7.21
CA SER A 14 -15.00 -0.30 8.54
C SER A 14 -14.46 -1.72 8.67
N ASP A 15 -14.41 -2.48 7.57
CA ASP A 15 -13.85 -3.83 7.58
C ASP A 15 -12.35 -3.83 7.86
N SER A 16 -11.87 -4.97 8.34
CA SER A 16 -10.44 -5.18 8.56
C SER A 16 -9.71 -5.25 7.22
N ALA A 17 -8.58 -4.56 7.13
CA ALA A 17 -7.73 -4.61 5.96
C ALA A 17 -7.09 -6.00 5.83
N THR A 18 -7.04 -6.49 4.60
CA THR A 18 -6.34 -7.72 4.19
C THR A 18 -5.18 -7.42 3.25
N TYR A 19 -5.16 -6.19 2.70
CA TYR A 19 -4.12 -5.70 1.81
C TYR A 19 -3.58 -4.35 2.28
N LYS A 20 -2.29 -4.13 2.02
CA LYS A 20 -1.62 -2.85 2.14
C LYS A 20 -1.24 -2.40 0.74
N VAL A 21 -1.60 -1.17 0.40
CA VAL A 21 -1.26 -0.52 -0.86
C VAL A 21 -0.11 0.44 -0.61
N ALA A 22 1.04 0.17 -1.20
CA ALA A 22 2.28 0.90 -0.92
C ALA A 22 3.22 0.91 -2.12
N ALA A 23 4.13 1.90 -2.17
CA ALA A 23 5.25 1.89 -3.10
C ALA A 23 6.56 1.71 -2.32
N ARG A 24 7.54 1.03 -2.93
CA ARG A 24 8.88 0.99 -2.36
C ARG A 24 9.55 2.33 -2.60
N TRP A 25 10.01 2.97 -1.53
CA TRP A 25 10.77 4.21 -1.58
C TRP A 25 12.17 3.96 -1.03
N SER A 26 13.16 4.64 -1.58
CA SER A 26 14.55 4.57 -1.13
C SER A 26 15.25 5.90 -1.34
N HIS A 27 16.12 6.27 -0.39
CA HIS A 27 17.02 7.43 -0.51
C HIS A 27 18.49 6.99 -0.59
N GLY A 28 18.74 5.82 -1.18
CA GLY A 28 20.07 5.24 -1.37
C GLY A 28 20.71 4.61 -0.12
N ARG A 29 20.36 5.08 1.08
CA ARG A 29 20.89 4.55 2.36
C ARG A 29 19.91 3.60 3.07
N PHE A 30 18.62 3.78 2.86
CA PHE A 30 17.55 2.96 3.43
C PHE A 30 16.40 2.87 2.46
N ALA A 31 15.64 1.79 2.57
CA ALA A 31 14.45 1.53 1.76
C ALA A 31 13.28 1.17 2.68
N GLU A 32 12.11 1.72 2.38
CA GLU A 32 10.89 1.57 3.15
C GLU A 32 9.68 1.42 2.23
N LEU A 33 8.55 0.93 2.77
CA LEU A 33 7.28 0.94 2.06
C LEU A 33 6.53 2.22 2.41
N LYS A 34 6.47 3.14 1.43
CA LYS A 34 5.61 4.32 1.54
C LYS A 34 4.16 3.88 1.37
N THR A 35 3.38 4.05 2.42
CA THR A 35 1.98 3.58 2.48
C THR A 35 1.06 4.60 1.86
N TYR A 36 0.19 4.16 0.95
CA TYR A 36 -0.85 4.99 0.34
C TYR A 36 -2.25 4.62 0.83
N GLY A 37 -2.45 3.37 1.28
CA GLY A 37 -3.71 2.94 1.88
C GLY A 37 -3.69 1.49 2.36
N PHE A 38 -4.77 1.11 3.03
CA PHE A 38 -5.08 -0.26 3.42
C PHE A 38 -6.45 -0.64 2.87
N ALA A 39 -6.62 -1.87 2.39
CA ALA A 39 -7.86 -2.28 1.76
C ALA A 39 -8.36 -3.62 2.31
N CYS A 40 -9.69 -3.74 2.44
CA CYS A 40 -10.34 -5.05 2.46
C CYS A 40 -10.39 -5.62 1.04
N SER A 41 -10.97 -6.81 0.86
CA SER A 41 -11.00 -7.45 -0.46
C SER A 41 -11.93 -6.74 -1.45
N ASP A 42 -13.03 -6.14 -0.97
CA ASP A 42 -14.03 -5.47 -1.81
C ASP A 42 -13.55 -4.11 -2.35
N HIS A 43 -12.83 -3.33 -1.53
CA HIS A 43 -12.43 -1.96 -1.90
C HIS A 43 -10.96 -1.86 -2.35
N LEU A 44 -10.34 -2.98 -2.73
CA LEU A 44 -8.93 -3.00 -3.11
C LEU A 44 -8.67 -2.18 -4.38
N GLU A 45 -9.54 -2.27 -5.37
CA GLU A 45 -9.43 -1.53 -6.62
C GLU A 45 -9.45 -0.02 -6.38
N GLU A 46 -10.47 0.48 -5.68
CA GLU A 46 -10.64 1.92 -5.42
C GLU A 46 -9.46 2.49 -4.63
N VAL A 47 -9.04 1.79 -3.57
CA VAL A 47 -7.88 2.21 -2.76
C VAL A 47 -6.58 2.16 -3.57
N PHE A 48 -6.44 1.19 -4.48
CA PHE A 48 -5.27 1.10 -5.36
C PHE A 48 -5.24 2.22 -6.41
N GLN A 49 -6.37 2.51 -7.06
CA GLN A 49 -6.48 3.60 -8.02
C GLN A 49 -6.26 4.96 -7.36
N GLU A 50 -6.82 5.20 -6.18
CA GLU A 50 -6.54 6.41 -5.41
C GLU A 50 -5.06 6.53 -5.05
N ALA A 51 -4.40 5.42 -4.69
CA ALA A 51 -2.97 5.41 -4.40
C ALA A 51 -2.12 5.76 -5.63
N GLU A 52 -2.44 5.20 -6.80
CA GLU A 52 -1.76 5.54 -8.06
C GLU A 52 -1.93 7.03 -8.40
N ASN A 53 -3.12 7.58 -8.20
CA ASN A 53 -3.39 9.02 -8.39
C ASN A 53 -2.62 9.92 -7.41
N ARG A 54 -2.39 9.46 -6.17
CA ARG A 54 -1.63 10.19 -5.13
C ARG A 54 -0.13 10.01 -5.24
N ARG A 55 0.37 8.94 -5.88
CA ARG A 55 1.81 8.69 -6.07
C ARG A 55 2.56 9.89 -6.68
N PRO A 56 2.10 10.51 -7.79
CA PRO A 56 2.82 11.62 -8.41
C PRO A 56 2.86 12.90 -7.58
N ASP A 57 1.97 13.06 -6.58
CA ASP A 57 2.01 14.20 -5.65
C ASP A 57 3.26 14.16 -4.75
N TYR A 58 3.87 12.99 -4.61
CA TYR A 58 5.10 12.84 -3.85
C TYR A 58 6.31 13.43 -4.60
N THR A 59 6.76 14.59 -4.13
CA THR A 59 7.97 15.25 -4.64
C THR A 59 9.23 14.54 -4.15
N LEU A 60 9.93 13.87 -5.06
CA LEU A 60 11.21 13.23 -4.78
C LEU A 60 12.32 14.27 -4.55
N ARG A 61 13.13 14.05 -3.53
CA ARG A 61 14.39 14.77 -3.32
C ARG A 61 15.51 14.16 -4.19
N PRO A 62 16.60 14.90 -4.46
CA PRO A 62 17.74 14.36 -5.19
C PRO A 62 18.27 13.08 -4.54
N GLY A 63 18.35 11.99 -5.31
CA GLY A 63 18.78 10.67 -4.83
C GLY A 63 17.67 9.81 -4.22
N GLU A 64 16.43 10.32 -4.13
CA GLU A 64 15.26 9.50 -3.81
C GLU A 64 14.73 8.79 -5.06
N VAL A 65 14.29 7.56 -4.87
CA VAL A 65 13.55 6.78 -5.85
C VAL A 65 12.28 6.28 -5.21
N ILE A 66 11.18 6.32 -5.96
CA ILE A 66 9.94 5.66 -5.61
C ILE A 66 9.52 4.76 -6.77
N GLU A 67 9.27 3.50 -6.44
CA GLU A 67 8.75 2.52 -7.39
C GLU A 67 7.25 2.74 -7.63
N GLU A 68 6.67 1.93 -8.50
CA GLU A 68 5.22 1.93 -8.73
C GLU A 68 4.46 1.51 -7.46
N VAL A 69 3.18 1.91 -7.34
CA VAL A 69 2.33 1.37 -6.28
C VAL A 69 2.13 -0.11 -6.53
N ALA A 70 2.24 -0.87 -5.44
CA ALA A 70 2.04 -2.30 -5.42
C ALA A 70 1.12 -2.73 -4.27
N ILE A 71 0.56 -3.92 -4.43
CA ILE A 71 -0.34 -4.54 -3.45
C ILE A 71 0.44 -5.56 -2.64
N TYR A 72 0.36 -5.44 -1.32
CA TYR A 72 0.99 -6.35 -0.37
C TYR A 72 -0.07 -7.04 0.47
N ARG A 73 0.12 -8.31 0.77
CA ARG A 73 -0.74 -8.99 1.75
C ARG A 73 -0.48 -8.39 3.12
N PHE A 74 -1.53 -7.85 3.74
CA PHE A 74 -1.44 -7.28 5.07
C PHE A 74 -1.72 -8.36 6.12
N GLU A 75 -0.81 -8.48 7.08
CA GLU A 75 -0.92 -9.42 8.18
C GLU A 75 -0.64 -8.67 9.49
N PRO A 76 -1.64 -8.59 10.40
CA PRO A 76 -1.46 -7.91 11.67
C PRO A 76 -0.24 -8.44 12.43
N GLY A 77 0.61 -7.53 12.90
CA GLY A 77 1.83 -7.86 13.64
C GLY A 77 3.06 -8.16 12.78
N LYS A 78 2.94 -8.29 11.45
CA LYS A 78 4.10 -8.32 10.55
C LYS A 78 4.56 -6.90 10.22
N ARG A 79 5.88 -6.71 10.14
CA ARG A 79 6.48 -5.44 9.66
C ARG A 79 6.45 -5.37 8.15
N ASP A 80 6.51 -4.17 7.60
CA ASP A 80 6.49 -3.89 6.16
C ASP A 80 7.48 -4.70 5.33
N ARG A 81 8.72 -4.84 5.82
CA ARG A 81 9.77 -5.65 5.17
C ARG A 81 9.45 -7.15 5.09
N GLN A 82 8.45 -7.62 5.83
CA GLN A 82 8.01 -9.02 5.88
C GLN A 82 6.73 -9.24 5.06
N LEU A 83 6.11 -8.18 4.55
CA LEU A 83 4.89 -8.29 3.75
C LEU A 83 5.25 -8.77 2.33
N GLN A 84 4.44 -9.68 1.81
CA GLN A 84 4.64 -10.24 0.48
C GLN A 84 3.84 -9.43 -0.54
N ARG A 85 4.52 -8.97 -1.60
CA ARG A 85 3.85 -8.38 -2.77
C ARG A 85 3.02 -9.45 -3.46
N VAL A 86 1.80 -9.10 -3.82
CA VAL A 86 0.86 -9.96 -4.54
C VAL A 86 0.97 -9.63 -6.03
N TRP A 87 1.94 -10.27 -6.69
CA TRP A 87 2.19 -10.08 -8.12
C TRP A 87 0.98 -10.48 -8.98
N GLY A 88 0.78 -9.76 -10.09
CA GLY A 88 -0.31 -10.00 -11.05
C GLY A 88 -1.68 -9.47 -10.62
N LEU A 89 -1.90 -9.23 -9.32
CA LEU A 89 -3.15 -8.64 -8.84
C LEU A 89 -3.26 -7.16 -9.22
N GLU A 90 -2.13 -6.47 -9.30
CA GLU A 90 -2.04 -5.06 -9.70
C GLU A 90 -2.47 -4.83 -11.14
N GLU A 91 -2.20 -5.79 -12.05
CA GLU A 91 -2.54 -5.69 -13.47
C GLU A 91 -4.05 -5.66 -13.70
N ASN A 92 -4.83 -6.24 -12.79
CA ASN A 92 -6.30 -6.22 -12.87
C ASN A 92 -6.90 -4.84 -12.56
N TYR A 93 -6.13 -3.94 -11.93
CA TYR A 93 -6.62 -2.65 -11.43
C TYR A 93 -5.89 -1.45 -12.04
N ARG A 94 -4.83 -1.70 -12.84
CA ARG A 94 -4.18 -0.69 -13.67
C ARG A 94 -5.04 -0.47 -14.91
N THR A 95 -5.97 0.48 -14.82
CA THR A 95 -6.81 0.93 -15.94
C THR A 95 -6.10 1.97 -16.79
#